data_AF-A0A9D1G730-F1
#
_entry.id   AF-A0A9D1G730-F1
#
_cell.length_a   1.000
_cell.length_b   1.000
_cell.length_c   1.000
_cell.angle_alpha   90.00
_cell.angle_beta   90.00
_cell.angle_gamma   90.00
#
_symmetry.space_group_name_H-M   'P 1'
#
loop_
_entity.id
_entity.type
_entity.pdbx_description
1 polymer ?
#
loop_
_entity_poly.entity_id
_entity_poly.type
_entity_poly.pdbx_seq_one_letter_code
_entity_poly.pdbx_strand_id
1 'polypeptide(L)'
;MTEKRFWRLIALAAALGLGVCAALAAWPGLIELPFKLPCGYFVDLLWDISKTGAVWRILAIILYVLVCLVPAGALFLISRRRRPWREDWLLALLSVVLLLLVGRALDRDRAVYSTFAQMGLLAVLVTWLALRLLRYFSVSDDRRLVRLVRIVVVLIGMLFAALAGVSAFAILASLFERFTIPALAEGAGSVASSCITVYGCLLGLRLVDSLGEGGELTDDTVDLARGFYRYSVRAASAILLISLAANLVKLVFVRVSSSTDVSVNFPVFQLLFCLAALIVSRFIAAHKELRDDNDLFV
;
A
#
# COMPACT_ATOMS: atom_id res chain seq x y z
N MET A 1 7.96 -17.43 -7.54
CA MET A 1 8.16 -17.40 -6.06
C MET A 1 7.41 -18.60 -5.56
N THR A 2 7.93 -19.44 -4.66
CA THR A 2 7.17 -20.68 -4.34
C THR A 2 5.83 -20.32 -3.69
N GLU A 3 4.76 -20.98 -4.14
CA GLU A 3 3.38 -20.75 -3.66
C GLU A 3 3.30 -20.86 -2.13
N LYS A 4 4.04 -21.80 -1.54
CA LYS A 4 4.17 -21.96 -0.08
C LYS A 4 4.73 -20.72 0.63
N ARG A 5 5.67 -19.99 0.02
CA ARG A 5 6.20 -18.73 0.58
C ARG A 5 5.19 -17.60 0.45
N PHE A 6 4.41 -17.56 -0.63
CA PHE A 6 3.38 -16.56 -0.84
C PHE A 6 2.28 -16.65 0.23
N TRP A 7 1.77 -17.86 0.48
CA TRP A 7 0.80 -18.10 1.55
C TRP A 7 1.33 -17.77 2.94
N ARG A 8 2.61 -18.03 3.23
CA ARG A 8 3.24 -17.62 4.49
C ARG A 8 3.26 -16.09 4.67
N LEU A 9 3.62 -15.34 3.62
CA LEU A 9 3.62 -13.88 3.68
C LEU A 9 2.21 -13.31 3.86
N ILE A 10 1.21 -13.89 3.19
CA ILE A 10 -0.19 -13.50 3.35
C ILE A 10 -0.69 -13.78 4.76
N ALA A 11 -0.39 -14.96 5.31
CA ALA A 11 -0.78 -15.31 6.68
C ALA A 11 -0.12 -14.37 7.70
N LEU A 12 1.17 -14.04 7.50
CA LEU A 12 1.87 -13.05 8.33
C LEU A 12 1.23 -11.66 8.19
N ALA A 13 0.88 -11.22 6.98
CA ALA A 13 0.24 -9.92 6.77
C ALA A 13 -1.15 -9.85 7.41
N ALA A 14 -1.95 -10.91 7.33
CA ALA A 14 -3.24 -11.00 8.00
C ALA A 14 -3.09 -11.00 9.52
N ALA A 15 -2.13 -11.76 10.06
CA ALA A 15 -1.81 -11.76 11.49
C ALA A 15 -1.31 -10.38 11.98
N LEU A 16 -0.51 -9.68 11.17
CA LEU A 16 -0.09 -8.31 11.45
C LEU A 16 -1.27 -7.34 11.45
N GLY A 17 -2.18 -7.44 10.47
CA GLY A 17 -3.39 -6.61 10.44
C GLY A 17 -4.25 -6.80 11.70
N LEU A 18 -4.45 -8.04 12.11
CA LEU A 18 -5.17 -8.38 13.35
C LEU A 18 -4.42 -7.89 14.59
N GLY A 19 -3.11 -8.09 14.65
CA GLY A 19 -2.25 -7.67 15.76
C GLY A 19 -2.19 -6.15 15.94
N VAL A 20 -2.14 -5.40 14.84
CA VAL A 20 -2.19 -3.93 14.86
C VAL A 20 -3.53 -3.47 15.44
N CYS A 21 -4.66 -4.04 14.99
CA CYS A 21 -5.96 -3.67 15.54
C CYS A 21 -6.12 -4.04 17.01
N ALA A 22 -5.63 -5.21 17.43
CA ALA A 22 -5.63 -5.62 18.84
C ALA A 22 -4.79 -4.68 19.70
N ALA A 23 -3.62 -4.24 19.20
CA ALA A 23 -2.77 -3.28 19.87
C ALA A 23 -3.45 -1.90 19.98
N LEU A 24 -4.08 -1.42 18.90
CA LEU A 24 -4.81 -0.15 18.90
C LEU A 24 -6.03 -0.18 19.85
N ALA A 25 -6.72 -1.31 19.95
CA ALA A 25 -7.83 -1.48 20.88
C ALA A 25 -7.35 -1.50 22.35
N ALA A 26 -6.20 -2.13 22.63
CA ALA A 26 -5.63 -2.15 23.96
C ALA A 26 -5.10 -0.77 24.39
N TRP A 27 -4.44 -0.05 23.47
CA TRP A 27 -3.78 1.22 23.72
C TRP A 27 -4.14 2.20 22.60
N PRO A 28 -5.22 3.00 22.73
CA PRO A 28 -5.67 3.92 21.68
C PRO A 28 -4.65 5.01 21.33
N GLY A 29 -3.71 5.30 22.24
CA GLY A 29 -2.55 6.16 21.97
C GLY A 29 -1.60 5.62 20.89
N LEU A 30 -1.70 4.32 20.53
CA LEU A 30 -0.96 3.76 19.39
C LEU A 30 -1.49 4.26 18.04
N ILE A 31 -2.69 4.83 17.95
CA ILE A 31 -3.21 5.44 16.70
C ILE A 31 -2.44 6.71 16.36
N GLU A 32 -1.94 7.41 17.39
CA GLU A 32 -1.05 8.55 17.19
C GLU A 32 0.36 8.12 16.78
N LEU A 33 0.75 6.85 16.98
CA LEU A 33 2.08 6.34 16.65
C LEU A 33 2.41 6.22 15.15
N PRO A 34 1.50 5.81 14.25
CA PRO A 34 1.73 5.84 12.81
C PRO A 34 1.51 7.23 12.21
N PHE A 35 0.65 8.07 12.82
CA PHE A 35 0.35 9.42 12.32
C PHE A 35 1.33 10.49 12.79
N LYS A 36 1.88 10.39 14.02
CA LYS A 36 3.19 10.95 14.33
C LYS A 36 4.21 10.01 13.71
N LEU A 37 4.59 10.29 12.47
CA LEU A 37 5.70 9.59 11.82
C LEU A 37 6.92 9.46 12.75
N PRO A 38 7.89 8.57 12.47
CA PRO A 38 9.18 8.56 13.18
C PRO A 38 9.80 9.96 13.33
N CYS A 39 9.57 10.86 12.36
CA CYS A 39 9.98 12.26 12.42
C CYS A 39 9.23 13.11 13.46
N GLY A 40 7.97 12.81 13.79
CA GLY A 40 7.19 13.45 14.85
C GLY A 40 7.69 13.05 16.24
N TYR A 41 7.86 11.74 16.47
CA TYR A 41 8.47 11.23 17.71
C TYR A 41 9.91 11.73 17.90
N PHE A 42 10.68 11.78 16.83
CA PHE A 42 12.06 12.26 16.89
C PHE A 42 12.14 13.75 17.27
N VAL A 43 11.20 14.57 16.78
CA VAL A 43 11.11 15.99 17.15
C VAL A 43 10.65 16.16 18.60
N ASP A 44 9.67 15.37 19.07
CA ASP A 44 9.25 15.38 20.48
C ASP A 44 10.41 14.95 21.42
N LEU A 45 11.15 13.90 21.05
CA LEU A 45 12.31 13.42 21.80
C LEU A 45 13.45 14.43 21.83
N LEU A 46 13.76 15.05 20.69
CA LEU A 46 14.74 16.13 20.59
C LEU A 46 14.36 17.34 21.44
N TRP A 47 13.08 17.68 21.48
CA TRP A 47 12.55 18.79 22.27
C TRP A 47 12.69 18.54 23.76
N ASP A 48 12.30 17.35 24.23
CA ASP A 48 12.43 16.96 25.64
C ASP A 48 13.91 16.92 26.07
N ILE A 49 14.79 16.41 25.21
CA ILE A 49 16.24 16.46 25.43
C ILE A 49 16.76 17.90 25.42
N SER A 50 16.24 18.80 24.58
CA SER A 50 16.70 20.19 24.55
C SER A 50 16.39 20.95 25.86
N LYS A 51 15.37 20.51 26.61
CA LYS A 51 14.91 21.16 27.86
C LYS A 51 15.69 20.72 29.11
N THR A 52 16.39 19.60 29.06
CA THR A 52 17.10 19.05 30.24
C THR A 52 18.43 19.75 30.55
N GLY A 53 18.97 20.55 29.62
CA GLY A 53 20.15 21.39 29.90
C GLY A 53 20.88 21.90 28.64
N ALA A 54 21.83 22.84 28.83
CA ALA A 54 22.55 23.49 27.72
C ALA A 54 23.38 22.51 26.86
N VAL A 55 23.99 21.50 27.49
CA VAL A 55 24.73 20.42 26.80
C VAL A 55 23.79 19.56 25.96
N TRP A 56 22.65 19.20 26.52
CA TRP A 56 21.63 18.39 25.84
C TRP A 56 20.99 19.13 24.67
N ARG A 57 20.86 20.46 24.76
CA ARG A 57 20.45 21.32 23.64
C ARG A 57 21.42 21.29 22.47
N ILE A 58 22.73 21.33 22.73
CA ILE A 58 23.76 21.22 21.67
C ILE A 58 23.71 19.83 21.02
N LEU A 59 23.56 18.78 21.83
CA LEU A 59 23.43 17.41 21.33
C LEU A 59 22.17 17.22 20.47
N ALA A 60 21.04 17.81 20.89
CA ALA A 60 19.81 17.81 20.10
C ALA A 60 19.99 18.50 18.74
N ILE A 61 20.69 19.64 18.68
CA ILE A 61 21.00 20.34 17.43
C ILE A 61 21.92 19.49 16.51
N ILE A 62 22.93 18.82 17.08
CA ILE A 62 23.83 17.93 16.31
C ILE A 62 23.06 16.75 15.71
N LEU A 63 22.25 16.08 16.53
CA LEU A 63 21.43 14.94 16.10
C LEU A 63 20.39 15.37 15.03
N TYR A 64 19.85 16.58 15.17
CA TYR A 64 18.96 17.20 14.20
C TYR A 64 19.62 17.43 12.83
N VAL A 65 20.80 18.06 12.80
CA VAL A 65 21.55 18.31 11.57
C VAL A 65 21.88 16.99 10.88
N LEU A 66 22.28 15.96 11.65
CA LEU A 66 22.58 14.63 11.12
C LEU A 66 21.38 14.00 10.40
N VAL A 67 20.18 14.09 10.96
CA VAL A 67 18.96 13.52 10.35
C VAL A 67 18.52 14.30 9.10
N CYS A 68 18.62 15.63 9.10
CA CYS A 68 18.35 16.42 7.89
C CYS A 68 19.33 16.16 6.75
N LEU A 69 20.56 15.73 7.09
CA LEU A 69 21.59 15.33 6.14
C LEU A 69 21.40 13.91 5.58
N VAL A 70 20.51 13.07 6.11
CA VAL A 70 20.25 11.72 5.58
C VAL A 70 19.79 11.75 4.10
N PRO A 71 18.77 12.55 3.70
CA PRO A 71 18.37 12.63 2.28
C PRO A 71 19.45 13.23 1.38
N ALA A 72 20.24 14.19 1.88
CA ALA A 72 21.38 14.76 1.16
C ALA A 72 22.56 13.77 1.04
N GLY A 73 22.79 12.95 2.07
CA GLY A 73 23.77 11.88 2.09
C GLY A 73 23.38 10.72 1.17
N ALA A 74 22.09 10.39 1.09
CA ALA A 74 21.56 9.45 0.12
C ALA A 74 21.80 9.95 -1.32
N LEU A 75 21.57 11.25 -1.57
CA LEU A 75 21.92 11.86 -2.85
C LEU A 75 23.41 11.81 -3.15
N PHE A 76 24.26 12.09 -2.16
CA PHE A 76 25.70 12.02 -2.33
C PHE A 76 26.16 10.60 -2.65
N LEU A 77 25.60 9.57 -2.00
CA LEU A 77 25.89 8.17 -2.28
C LEU A 77 25.42 7.73 -3.67
N ILE A 78 24.25 8.22 -4.10
CA ILE A 78 23.72 7.98 -5.45
C ILE A 78 24.61 8.67 -6.50
N SER A 79 24.96 9.94 -6.27
CA SER A 79 25.84 10.75 -7.12
C SER A 79 27.24 10.14 -7.28
N ARG A 80 27.74 9.48 -6.22
CA ARG A 80 29.04 8.78 -6.24
C ARG A 80 29.02 7.50 -7.07
N ARG A 81 27.84 6.89 -7.27
CA ARG A 81 27.68 5.68 -8.08
C ARG A 81 27.17 5.95 -9.49
N ARG A 82 26.41 7.03 -9.71
CA ARG A 82 25.82 7.44 -11.00
C ARG A 82 25.59 8.95 -11.03
N ARG A 83 25.53 9.56 -12.22
CA ARG A 83 25.14 10.98 -12.31
C ARG A 83 23.69 11.19 -11.83
N PRO A 84 23.43 12.15 -10.94
CA PRO A 84 22.10 12.42 -10.42
C PRO A 84 21.20 12.95 -11.54
N TRP A 85 19.96 12.46 -11.60
CA TRP A 85 18.98 12.94 -12.58
C TRP A 85 18.16 14.10 -12.01
N ARG A 86 17.36 14.76 -12.88
CA ARG A 86 16.50 15.89 -12.48
C ARG A 86 15.56 15.55 -11.31
N GLU A 87 15.14 14.28 -11.20
CA GLU A 87 14.30 13.75 -10.12
C GLU A 87 15.02 13.71 -8.76
N ASP A 88 16.32 13.43 -8.75
CA ASP A 88 17.11 13.30 -7.52
C ASP A 88 17.22 14.66 -6.80
N TRP A 89 17.05 15.77 -7.50
CA TRP A 89 16.97 17.10 -6.88
C TRP A 89 15.79 17.25 -5.90
N LEU A 90 14.74 16.42 -6.00
CA LEU A 90 13.64 16.41 -5.02
C LEU A 90 14.12 15.97 -3.63
N LEU A 91 15.16 15.13 -3.51
CA LEU A 91 15.73 14.78 -2.21
C LEU A 91 16.53 15.95 -1.61
N ALA A 92 17.10 16.82 -2.45
CA ALA A 92 17.76 18.05 -2.00
C ALA A 92 16.70 19.04 -1.52
N LEU A 93 15.59 19.18 -2.26
CA LEU A 93 14.43 19.96 -1.84
C LEU A 93 13.83 19.41 -0.54
N LEU A 94 13.72 18.09 -0.39
CA LEU A 94 13.29 17.45 0.86
C LEU A 94 14.22 17.79 2.03
N SER A 95 15.55 17.76 1.83
CA SER A 95 16.52 18.13 2.86
C SER A 95 16.39 19.60 3.28
N VAL A 96 16.21 20.52 2.32
CA VAL A 96 16.00 21.96 2.60
C VAL A 96 14.67 22.21 3.33
N VAL A 97 13.59 21.53 2.91
CA VAL A 97 12.27 21.65 3.55
C VAL A 97 12.28 21.06 4.97
N LEU A 98 12.96 19.93 5.20
CA LEU A 98 13.20 19.37 6.54
C LEU A 98 13.95 20.36 7.43
N LEU A 99 14.98 21.00 6.90
CA LEU A 99 15.79 21.98 7.63
C LEU A 99 14.97 23.21 8.03
N LEU A 100 14.14 23.72 7.13
CA LEU A 100 13.24 24.86 7.40
C LEU A 100 12.11 24.53 8.40
N LEU A 101 11.44 23.39 8.24
CA LEU A 101 10.27 23.03 9.06
C LEU A 101 10.66 22.69 10.49
N VAL A 102 11.72 21.90 10.68
CA VAL A 102 12.16 21.49 12.01
C VAL A 102 12.93 22.63 12.71
N GLY A 103 13.68 23.45 11.96
CA GLY A 103 14.34 24.63 12.53
C GLY A 103 13.34 25.64 13.10
N ARG A 104 12.19 25.84 12.43
CA ARG A 104 11.09 26.66 12.96
C ARG A 104 10.34 26.03 14.12
N ALA A 105 10.23 24.70 14.14
CA ALA A 105 9.61 23.97 15.24
C ALA A 105 10.42 24.07 16.54
N LEU A 106 11.75 24.16 16.46
CA LEU A 106 12.63 24.28 17.62
C LEU A 106 12.69 25.70 18.22
N ASP A 107 12.42 26.74 17.42
CA ASP A 107 12.70 28.14 17.79
C ASP A 107 11.45 28.93 18.22
N ARG A 108 10.26 28.66 17.65
CA ARG A 108 9.12 29.59 17.81
C ARG A 108 7.76 28.98 18.11
N ASP A 109 7.38 27.86 17.50
CA ASP A 109 6.03 27.30 17.72
C ASP A 109 5.94 25.79 17.41
N ARG A 110 5.49 25.03 18.42
CA ARG A 110 5.17 23.60 18.33
C ARG A 110 4.10 23.30 17.26
N ALA A 111 3.21 24.28 17.00
CA ALA A 111 2.13 24.17 16.05
C ALA A 111 2.59 24.18 14.58
N VAL A 112 3.81 24.65 14.28
CA VAL A 112 4.36 24.65 12.91
C VAL A 112 4.74 23.22 12.47
N TYR A 113 5.08 22.35 13.42
CA TYR A 113 5.26 20.91 13.18
C TYR A 113 3.95 20.14 13.33
N SER A 114 2.88 20.68 12.74
CA SER A 114 1.57 20.05 12.70
C SER A 114 1.57 18.84 11.76
N THR A 115 0.54 18.01 11.88
CA THR A 115 0.23 16.91 10.95
C THR A 115 0.32 17.35 9.48
N PHE A 116 0.01 18.60 9.17
CA PHE A 116 0.12 19.17 7.81
C PHE A 116 1.56 19.22 7.27
N ALA A 117 2.53 19.62 8.10
CA ALA A 117 3.95 19.66 7.72
C ALA A 117 4.51 18.25 7.47
N GLN A 118 4.06 17.27 8.27
CA GLN A 118 4.45 15.86 8.13
C GLN A 118 3.88 15.25 6.85
N MET A 119 2.62 15.56 6.51
CA MET A 119 1.99 15.14 5.25
C MET A 119 2.69 15.74 4.03
N GLY A 120 3.16 16.99 4.13
CA GLY A 120 3.94 17.64 3.07
C GLY A 120 5.28 16.95 2.79
N LEU A 121 6.02 16.56 3.83
CA LEU A 121 7.26 15.80 3.68
C LEU A 121 7.03 14.42 3.05
N LEU A 122 5.96 13.75 3.45
CA LEU A 122 5.58 12.45 2.92
C LEU A 122 5.16 12.55 1.45
N ALA A 123 4.43 13.61 1.08
CA ALA A 123 4.09 13.89 -0.30
C ALA A 123 5.35 14.05 -1.17
N VAL A 124 6.34 14.83 -0.74
CA VAL A 124 7.60 15.00 -1.49
C VAL A 124 8.34 13.66 -1.66
N LEU A 125 8.39 12.84 -0.60
CA LEU A 125 9.05 11.53 -0.64
C LEU A 125 8.31 10.54 -1.55
N VAL A 126 6.98 10.52 -1.49
CA VAL A 126 6.12 9.70 -2.37
C VAL A 126 6.24 10.16 -3.82
N THR A 127 6.28 11.47 -4.09
CA THR A 127 6.49 12.01 -5.44
C THR A 127 7.86 11.62 -5.98
N TRP A 128 8.93 11.72 -5.19
CA TRP A 128 10.25 11.26 -5.61
C TRP A 128 10.26 9.75 -5.90
N LEU A 129 9.64 8.94 -5.03
CA LEU A 129 9.53 7.50 -5.23
C LEU A 129 8.74 7.15 -6.49
N ALA A 130 7.62 7.84 -6.74
CA ALA A 130 6.75 7.64 -7.89
C ALA A 130 7.48 7.98 -9.20
N LEU A 131 8.16 9.13 -9.27
CA LEU A 131 8.95 9.51 -10.44
C LEU A 131 10.09 8.52 -10.70
N ARG A 132 10.78 8.09 -9.64
CA ARG A 132 11.82 7.08 -9.74
C ARG A 132 11.29 5.74 -10.25
N LEU A 133 10.10 5.32 -9.81
CA LEU A 133 9.43 4.11 -10.29
C LEU A 133 9.02 4.25 -11.76
N LEU A 134 8.37 5.35 -12.15
CA LEU A 134 7.96 5.64 -13.53
C LEU A 134 9.15 5.58 -14.49
N ARG A 135 10.27 6.17 -14.09
CA ARG A 135 11.48 6.13 -14.91
C ARG A 135 12.09 4.74 -14.94
N TYR A 136 12.10 4.03 -13.82
CA TYR A 136 12.56 2.65 -13.78
C TYR A 136 11.74 1.77 -14.74
N PHE A 137 10.43 1.99 -14.89
CA PHE A 137 9.61 1.33 -15.91
C PHE A 137 10.04 1.71 -17.34
N SER A 138 10.35 2.98 -17.62
CA SER A 138 10.69 3.44 -18.98
C SER A 138 12.05 2.97 -19.53
N VAL A 139 12.99 2.59 -18.66
CA VAL A 139 14.39 2.23 -19.04
C VAL A 139 14.69 0.74 -18.79
N SER A 140 13.74 -0.04 -18.28
CA SER A 140 14.00 -1.42 -17.85
C SER A 140 13.88 -2.44 -18.97
N ASP A 141 14.86 -3.34 -19.03
CA ASP A 141 14.77 -4.62 -19.76
C ASP A 141 13.56 -5.44 -19.27
N ASP A 142 12.95 -6.22 -20.16
CA ASP A 142 11.76 -7.06 -19.88
C ASP A 142 11.93 -7.94 -18.62
N ARG A 143 13.15 -8.46 -18.39
CA ARG A 143 13.54 -9.22 -17.19
C ARG A 143 13.29 -8.48 -15.88
N ARG A 144 13.60 -7.18 -15.84
CA ARG A 144 13.44 -6.35 -14.64
C ARG A 144 11.98 -5.96 -14.44
N LEU A 145 11.26 -5.77 -15.53
CA LEU A 145 9.83 -5.46 -15.52
C LEU A 145 9.02 -6.60 -14.89
N VAL A 146 9.23 -7.84 -15.33
CA VAL A 146 8.57 -9.03 -14.77
C VAL A 146 8.85 -9.15 -13.27
N ARG A 147 10.09 -8.89 -12.85
CA ARG A 147 10.49 -8.95 -11.44
C ARG A 147 9.80 -7.87 -10.58
N LEU A 148 9.62 -6.66 -11.10
CA LEU A 148 8.85 -5.61 -10.43
C LEU A 148 7.38 -5.97 -10.31
N VAL A 149 6.76 -6.41 -11.41
CA VAL A 149 5.33 -6.77 -11.42
C VAL A 149 5.08 -7.86 -10.38
N ARG A 150 5.99 -8.83 -10.27
CA ARG A 150 5.95 -9.85 -9.21
C ARG A 150 5.96 -9.24 -7.80
N ILE A 151 6.85 -8.29 -7.53
CA ILE A 151 6.94 -7.61 -6.22
C ILE A 151 5.66 -6.85 -5.93
N VAL A 152 5.13 -6.12 -6.92
CA VAL A 152 3.90 -5.33 -6.81
C VAL A 152 2.70 -6.24 -6.52
N VAL A 153 2.55 -7.36 -7.22
CA VAL A 153 1.46 -8.32 -6.99
C VAL A 153 1.52 -8.90 -5.57
N VAL A 154 2.73 -9.21 -5.06
CA VAL A 154 2.89 -9.69 -3.68
C VAL A 154 2.56 -8.60 -2.66
N LEU A 155 3.00 -7.35 -2.89
CA LEU A 155 2.67 -6.22 -2.02
C LEU A 155 1.16 -5.96 -1.96
N ILE A 156 0.48 -5.99 -3.11
CA ILE A 156 -0.97 -5.86 -3.20
C ILE A 156 -1.67 -7.02 -2.45
N GLY A 157 -1.19 -8.25 -2.63
CA GLY A 157 -1.71 -9.41 -1.91
C GLY A 157 -1.54 -9.28 -0.38
N MET A 158 -0.39 -8.79 0.08
CA MET A 158 -0.15 -8.52 1.51
C MET A 158 -1.05 -7.40 2.05
N LEU A 159 -1.29 -6.34 1.27
CA LEU A 159 -2.19 -5.25 1.65
C LEU A 159 -3.62 -5.76 1.86
N PHE A 160 -4.16 -6.52 0.92
CA PHE A 160 -5.51 -7.09 1.05
C PHE A 160 -5.61 -8.12 2.18
N ALA A 161 -4.56 -8.91 2.42
CA ALA A 161 -4.50 -9.82 3.55
C ALA A 161 -4.51 -9.09 4.90
N ALA A 162 -3.76 -8.00 5.02
CA ALA A 162 -3.78 -7.15 6.20
C ALA A 162 -5.17 -6.52 6.42
N LEU A 163 -5.80 -6.01 5.36
CA LEU A 163 -7.17 -5.49 5.41
C LEU A 163 -8.19 -6.57 5.84
N ALA A 164 -8.01 -7.82 5.42
CA ALA A 164 -8.81 -8.95 5.89
C ALA A 164 -8.62 -9.22 7.38
N GLY A 165 -7.39 -9.09 7.89
CA GLY A 165 -7.09 -9.20 9.31
C GLY A 165 -7.76 -8.11 10.14
N VAL A 166 -7.77 -6.87 9.63
CA VAL A 166 -8.46 -5.72 10.25
C VAL A 166 -9.97 -5.96 10.33
N SER A 167 -10.59 -6.38 9.22
CA SER A 167 -12.03 -6.63 9.19
C SER A 167 -12.43 -7.84 10.05
N ALA A 168 -11.59 -8.88 10.11
CA ALA A 168 -11.79 -10.00 11.03
C ALA A 168 -11.76 -9.56 12.50
N PHE A 169 -10.82 -8.68 12.87
CA PHE A 169 -10.78 -8.11 14.22
C PHE A 169 -12.05 -7.28 14.51
N ALA A 170 -12.52 -6.48 13.57
CA ALA A 170 -13.75 -5.69 13.74
C ALA A 170 -14.98 -6.58 14.01
N ILE A 171 -15.09 -7.73 13.32
CA ILE A 171 -16.14 -8.73 13.62
C ILE A 171 -15.96 -9.26 15.05
N LEU A 172 -14.74 -9.65 15.43
CA LEU A 172 -14.48 -10.21 16.75
C LEU A 172 -14.82 -9.20 17.85
N ALA A 173 -14.39 -7.94 17.71
CA ALA A 173 -14.73 -6.87 18.63
C ALA A 173 -16.25 -6.66 18.74
N SER A 174 -16.97 -6.67 17.60
CA SER A 174 -18.42 -6.54 17.59
C SER A 174 -19.14 -7.69 18.31
N LEU A 175 -18.55 -8.90 18.36
CA LEU A 175 -19.11 -10.03 19.11
C LEU A 175 -18.97 -9.85 20.63
N PHE A 176 -17.92 -9.17 21.09
CA PHE A 176 -17.66 -8.95 22.52
C PHE A 176 -18.38 -7.75 23.12
N GLU A 177 -18.53 -6.65 22.37
CA GLU A 177 -19.17 -5.43 22.90
C GLU A 177 -20.68 -5.41 22.68
N ARG A 178 -21.12 -5.43 21.41
CA ARG A 178 -22.52 -5.39 21.05
C ARG A 178 -22.73 -5.98 19.67
N PHE A 179 -23.23 -7.20 19.63
CA PHE A 179 -23.48 -7.89 18.37
C PHE A 179 -24.54 -7.16 17.55
N THR A 180 -24.17 -6.72 16.35
CA THR A 180 -25.09 -6.13 15.39
C THR A 180 -24.98 -6.85 14.05
N ILE A 181 -26.11 -7.24 13.48
CA ILE A 181 -26.18 -7.91 12.18
C ILE A 181 -25.55 -7.05 11.05
N PRO A 182 -25.74 -5.71 11.02
CA PRO A 182 -25.04 -4.82 10.08
C PRO A 182 -23.50 -4.91 10.14
N ALA A 183 -22.90 -4.93 11.34
CA ALA A 183 -21.45 -5.00 11.50
C ALA A 183 -20.91 -6.37 11.05
N LEU A 184 -21.63 -7.45 11.35
CA LEU A 184 -21.27 -8.79 10.89
C LEU A 184 -21.31 -8.88 9.36
N ALA A 185 -22.37 -8.36 8.72
CA ALA A 185 -22.52 -8.39 7.27
C ALA A 185 -21.42 -7.60 6.55
N GLU A 186 -21.05 -6.43 7.08
CA GLU A 186 -19.95 -5.62 6.56
C GLU A 186 -18.59 -6.31 6.73
N GLY A 187 -18.29 -6.79 7.93
CA GLY A 187 -17.04 -7.48 8.21
C GLY A 187 -16.89 -8.74 7.34
N ALA A 188 -17.93 -9.60 7.31
CA ALA A 188 -17.92 -10.81 6.50
C ALA A 188 -17.77 -10.50 5.01
N GLY A 189 -18.44 -9.47 4.51
CA GLY A 189 -18.32 -9.04 3.12
C GLY A 189 -16.92 -8.52 2.77
N SER A 190 -16.29 -7.78 3.68
CA SER A 190 -14.92 -7.29 3.53
C SER A 190 -13.89 -8.42 3.53
N VAL A 191 -14.01 -9.39 4.45
CA VAL A 191 -13.16 -10.59 4.50
C VAL A 191 -13.31 -11.41 3.22
N ALA A 192 -14.55 -11.69 2.80
CA ALA A 192 -14.82 -12.46 1.58
C ALA A 192 -14.21 -11.79 0.33
N SER A 193 -14.40 -10.48 0.18
CA SER A 193 -13.85 -9.71 -0.95
C SER A 193 -12.32 -9.65 -0.92
N SER A 194 -11.72 -9.60 0.26
CA SER A 194 -10.27 -9.64 0.44
C SER A 194 -9.69 -11.02 0.11
N CYS A 195 -10.37 -12.11 0.49
CA CYS A 195 -9.97 -13.47 0.11
C CYS A 195 -10.01 -13.68 -1.42
N ILE A 196 -11.05 -13.18 -2.09
CA ILE A 196 -11.18 -13.22 -3.55
C ILE A 196 -10.02 -12.47 -4.20
N THR A 197 -9.70 -11.25 -3.75
CA THR A 197 -8.60 -10.47 -4.33
C THR A 197 -7.22 -11.06 -4.04
N VAL A 198 -7.01 -11.66 -2.86
CA VAL A 198 -5.78 -12.41 -2.53
C VAL A 198 -5.58 -13.61 -3.46
N TYR A 199 -6.65 -14.36 -3.75
CA TYR A 199 -6.57 -15.46 -4.73
C TYR A 199 -6.33 -14.91 -6.15
N GLY A 200 -6.91 -13.77 -6.50
CA GLY A 200 -6.58 -13.05 -7.73
C GLY A 200 -5.08 -12.71 -7.82
N CYS A 201 -4.45 -12.28 -6.71
CA CYS A 201 -3.01 -12.03 -6.67
C CYS A 201 -2.19 -13.31 -6.87
N LEU A 202 -2.64 -14.46 -6.36
CA LEU A 202 -1.99 -15.75 -6.62
C LEU A 202 -2.03 -16.08 -8.12
N LEU A 203 -3.18 -15.89 -8.76
CA LEU A 203 -3.35 -16.18 -10.18
C LEU A 203 -2.53 -15.20 -11.05
N GLY A 204 -2.48 -13.93 -10.67
CA GLY A 204 -1.59 -12.94 -11.26
C GLY A 204 -0.10 -13.30 -11.09
N LEU A 205 0.30 -13.84 -9.93
CA LEU A 205 1.66 -14.32 -9.71
C LEU A 205 2.01 -15.51 -10.62
N ARG A 206 1.06 -16.45 -10.82
CA ARG A 206 1.24 -17.58 -11.74
C ARG A 206 1.39 -17.12 -13.19
N LEU A 207 0.62 -16.11 -13.60
CA LEU A 207 0.75 -15.50 -14.92
C LEU A 207 2.10 -14.79 -15.10
N VAL A 208 2.56 -14.06 -14.08
CA VAL A 208 3.87 -13.38 -14.12
C VAL A 208 5.03 -14.38 -14.12
N ASP A 209 4.91 -15.47 -13.35
CA ASP A 209 5.92 -16.52 -13.33
C ASP A 209 5.93 -17.32 -14.66
N SER A 210 4.83 -17.38 -15.44
CA SER A 210 4.78 -18.04 -16.76
C SER A 210 5.38 -17.21 -17.91
N LEU A 211 5.36 -15.87 -17.81
CA LEU A 211 6.02 -14.96 -18.78
C LEU A 211 7.56 -15.14 -18.83
N GLY A 212 8.15 -15.89 -17.89
CA GLY A 212 9.58 -16.11 -17.81
C GLY A 212 10.39 -14.83 -17.57
N GLU A 213 11.72 -14.93 -17.57
CA GLU A 213 12.56 -13.73 -17.48
C GLU A 213 12.49 -12.92 -18.80
N GLY A 214 12.31 -13.57 -19.95
CA GLY A 214 12.33 -12.91 -21.27
C GLY A 214 11.04 -12.20 -21.71
N GLY A 215 9.92 -12.34 -20.99
CA GLY A 215 8.62 -11.82 -21.45
C GLY A 215 8.07 -12.59 -22.67
N GLU A 216 8.47 -13.84 -22.83
CA GLU A 216 8.05 -14.67 -23.97
C GLU A 216 6.59 -15.07 -23.83
N LEU A 217 5.78 -14.76 -24.84
CA LEU A 217 4.38 -15.15 -24.92
C LEU A 217 4.26 -16.59 -25.46
N THR A 218 4.21 -17.57 -24.56
CA THR A 218 3.92 -18.97 -24.90
C THR A 218 2.41 -19.23 -24.93
N ASP A 219 1.95 -20.34 -25.53
CA ASP A 219 0.53 -20.74 -25.46
C ASP A 219 0.02 -20.86 -24.02
N ASP A 220 0.83 -21.45 -23.14
CA ASP A 220 0.54 -21.58 -21.71
C ASP A 220 0.29 -20.22 -21.03
N THR A 221 1.02 -19.16 -21.42
CA THR A 221 0.81 -17.81 -20.87
C THR A 221 -0.53 -17.23 -21.25
N VAL A 222 -1.00 -17.49 -22.47
CA VAL A 222 -2.29 -16.99 -22.96
C VAL A 222 -3.45 -17.76 -22.35
N ASP A 223 -3.31 -19.06 -22.14
CA ASP A 223 -4.32 -19.84 -21.43
C ASP A 223 -4.44 -19.41 -19.96
N LEU A 224 -3.31 -19.14 -19.29
CA LEU A 224 -3.31 -18.55 -17.95
C LEU A 224 -3.91 -17.13 -17.95
N ALA A 225 -3.62 -16.29 -18.96
CA ALA A 225 -4.19 -14.95 -19.08
C ALA A 225 -5.71 -14.99 -19.28
N ARG A 226 -6.21 -15.91 -20.12
CA ARG A 226 -7.65 -16.14 -20.35
C ARG A 226 -8.32 -16.67 -19.08
N GLY A 227 -7.68 -17.57 -18.35
CA GLY A 227 -8.14 -18.04 -17.04
C GLY A 227 -8.23 -16.90 -16.02
N PHE A 228 -7.20 -16.05 -15.97
CA PHE A 228 -7.14 -14.87 -15.11
C PHE A 228 -8.20 -13.83 -15.46
N TYR A 229 -8.48 -13.62 -16.74
CA TYR A 229 -9.58 -12.77 -17.22
C TYR A 229 -10.93 -13.26 -16.71
N ARG A 230 -11.26 -14.54 -16.96
CA ARG A 230 -12.52 -15.16 -16.53
C ARG A 230 -12.69 -15.10 -15.01
N TYR A 231 -11.60 -15.34 -14.27
CA TYR A 231 -11.58 -15.18 -12.83
C TYR A 231 -11.86 -13.73 -12.41
N SER A 232 -11.19 -12.76 -13.02
CA SER A 232 -11.33 -11.34 -12.66
C SER A 232 -12.74 -10.80 -12.91
N VAL A 233 -13.43 -11.23 -13.98
CA VAL A 233 -14.84 -10.89 -14.21
C VAL A 233 -15.72 -11.45 -13.10
N ARG A 234 -15.58 -12.75 -12.81
CA ARG A 234 -16.37 -13.43 -11.77
C ARG A 234 -16.09 -12.85 -10.38
N ALA A 235 -14.83 -12.54 -10.09
CA ALA A 235 -14.39 -11.90 -8.85
C ALA A 235 -15.00 -10.51 -8.69
N ALA A 236 -14.92 -9.65 -9.72
CA ALA A 236 -15.52 -8.33 -9.69
C ALA A 236 -17.04 -8.40 -9.46
N SER A 237 -17.74 -9.29 -10.18
CA SER A 237 -19.18 -9.48 -9.97
C SER A 237 -19.49 -9.99 -8.57
N ALA A 238 -18.70 -10.93 -8.04
CA ALA A 238 -18.91 -11.47 -6.70
C ALA A 238 -18.69 -10.39 -5.62
N ILE A 239 -17.64 -9.58 -5.74
CA ILE A 239 -17.32 -8.47 -4.82
C ILE A 239 -18.46 -7.43 -4.83
N LEU A 240 -18.97 -7.08 -6.02
CA LEU A 240 -20.11 -6.16 -6.14
C LEU A 240 -21.38 -6.74 -5.49
N LEU A 241 -21.69 -8.02 -5.73
CA LEU A 241 -22.85 -8.68 -5.14
C LEU A 241 -22.74 -8.81 -3.62
N ILE A 242 -21.55 -9.11 -3.10
CA ILE A 242 -21.27 -9.16 -1.66
C ILE A 242 -21.45 -7.78 -1.03
N SER A 243 -20.87 -6.73 -1.63
CA SER A 243 -21.02 -5.36 -1.14
C SER A 243 -22.48 -4.90 -1.20
N LEU A 244 -23.20 -5.23 -2.28
CA LEU A 244 -24.63 -4.95 -2.41
C LEU A 244 -25.43 -5.66 -1.32
N ALA A 245 -25.18 -6.95 -1.09
CA ALA A 245 -25.86 -7.71 -0.04
C ALA A 245 -25.60 -7.11 1.35
N ALA A 246 -24.35 -6.76 1.67
CA ALA A 246 -24.00 -6.11 2.93
C ALA A 246 -24.71 -4.76 3.09
N ASN A 247 -24.74 -3.94 2.04
CA ASN A 247 -25.40 -2.64 2.06
C ASN A 247 -26.94 -2.76 2.18
N LEU A 248 -27.55 -3.77 1.55
CA LEU A 248 -28.98 -4.05 1.69
C LEU A 248 -29.33 -4.49 3.13
N VAL A 249 -28.50 -5.34 3.75
CA VAL A 249 -28.66 -5.71 5.16
C VAL A 249 -28.60 -4.47 6.05
N LYS A 250 -27.63 -3.56 5.82
CA LYS A 250 -27.59 -2.28 6.54
C LYS A 250 -28.89 -1.49 6.35
N LEU A 251 -29.38 -1.35 5.11
CA LEU A 251 -30.59 -0.57 4.80
C LEU A 251 -31.84 -1.11 5.52
N VAL A 252 -32.03 -2.43 5.54
CA VAL A 252 -33.17 -3.06 6.22
C VAL A 252 -33.13 -2.81 7.73
N PHE A 253 -31.93 -2.91 8.34
CA PHE A 253 -31.76 -2.77 9.78
C PHE A 253 -31.65 -1.32 10.27
N VAL A 254 -31.27 -0.37 9.41
CA VAL A 254 -31.33 1.08 9.70
C VAL A 254 -32.74 1.53 10.02
N ARG A 255 -33.75 0.95 9.36
CA ARG A 255 -35.15 1.27 9.63
C ARG A 255 -35.62 0.83 11.03
N VAL A 256 -34.87 -0.05 11.67
CA VAL A 256 -35.16 -0.63 13.00
C VAL A 256 -34.33 0.05 14.11
N SER A 257 -33.23 0.73 13.79
CA SER A 257 -32.35 1.39 14.76
C SER A 257 -32.20 2.90 14.48
N SER A 258 -32.76 3.72 15.37
CA SER A 258 -32.81 5.19 15.29
C SER A 258 -31.47 5.91 15.51
N SER A 259 -30.34 5.21 15.56
CA SER A 259 -29.03 5.78 15.88
C SER A 259 -27.87 5.04 15.20
N THR A 260 -27.73 5.18 13.87
CA THR A 260 -26.50 4.72 13.21
C THR A 260 -26.14 5.59 12.01
N ASP A 261 -24.92 6.13 12.01
CA ASP A 261 -24.28 6.70 10.82
C ASP A 261 -24.25 5.64 9.71
N VAL A 262 -24.96 5.87 8.62
CA VAL A 262 -25.03 4.95 7.48
C VAL A 262 -23.83 5.21 6.57
N SER A 263 -22.67 4.65 6.92
CA SER A 263 -21.53 4.63 6.00
C SER A 263 -21.69 3.51 4.97
N VAL A 264 -21.89 3.90 3.71
CA VAL A 264 -21.86 2.98 2.57
C VAL A 264 -20.41 2.65 2.29
N ASN A 265 -20.05 1.38 2.43
CA ASN A 265 -18.70 0.90 2.17
C ASN A 265 -18.65 0.27 0.77
N PHE A 266 -17.96 0.94 -0.15
CA PHE A 266 -17.82 0.48 -1.52
C PHE A 266 -16.38 -0.01 -1.75
N PRO A 267 -16.18 -1.25 -2.24
CA PRO A 267 -14.87 -1.88 -2.37
C PRO A 267 -14.06 -1.36 -3.58
N VAL A 268 -13.85 -0.04 -3.66
CA VAL A 268 -13.22 0.64 -4.81
C VAL A 268 -11.86 0.04 -5.16
N PHE A 269 -10.99 -0.17 -4.17
CA PHE A 269 -9.63 -0.68 -4.40
C PHE A 269 -9.61 -2.11 -4.96
N GLN A 270 -10.53 -2.95 -4.50
CA GLN A 270 -10.65 -4.35 -4.94
C GLN A 270 -11.16 -4.41 -6.38
N LEU A 271 -12.12 -3.53 -6.72
CA LEU A 271 -12.63 -3.39 -8.08
C LEU A 271 -11.58 -2.82 -9.04
N LEU A 272 -10.81 -1.80 -8.60
CA LEU A 272 -9.72 -1.23 -9.39
C LEU A 272 -8.67 -2.29 -9.72
N PHE A 273 -8.34 -3.16 -8.75
CA PHE A 273 -7.45 -4.30 -8.98
C PHE A 273 -8.03 -5.29 -10.00
N CYS A 274 -9.30 -5.69 -9.86
CA CYS A 274 -9.95 -6.58 -10.83
C CYS A 274 -10.02 -5.96 -12.23
N LEU A 275 -10.30 -4.66 -12.35
CA LEU A 275 -10.30 -3.95 -13.63
C LEU A 275 -8.90 -3.91 -14.25
N ALA A 276 -7.87 -3.60 -13.47
CA ALA A 276 -6.49 -3.63 -13.94
C ALA A 276 -6.12 -5.05 -14.44
N ALA A 277 -6.50 -6.10 -13.69
CA ALA A 277 -6.30 -7.48 -14.08
C ALA A 277 -7.02 -7.85 -15.41
N LEU A 278 -8.24 -7.34 -15.63
CA LEU A 278 -8.97 -7.52 -16.88
C LEU A 278 -8.28 -6.85 -18.07
N ILE A 279 -7.81 -5.62 -17.88
CA ILE A 279 -7.10 -4.87 -18.92
C ILE A 279 -5.80 -5.59 -19.31
N VAL A 280 -5.01 -5.98 -18.30
CA VAL A 280 -3.73 -6.67 -18.52
C VAL A 280 -3.93 -8.03 -19.21
N SER A 281 -4.90 -8.82 -18.79
CA SER A 281 -5.17 -10.12 -19.41
C SER A 281 -5.64 -10.02 -20.86
N ARG A 282 -6.51 -9.05 -21.19
CA ARG A 282 -6.88 -8.79 -22.59
C ARG A 282 -5.72 -8.29 -23.43
N PHE A 283 -4.88 -7.42 -22.86
CA PHE A 283 -3.71 -6.90 -23.55
C PHE A 283 -2.73 -8.01 -23.94
N ILE A 284 -2.45 -8.94 -23.02
CA ILE A 284 -1.58 -10.11 -23.27
C ILE A 284 -2.16 -10.99 -24.40
N ALA A 285 -3.46 -11.27 -24.35
CA ALA A 285 -4.11 -12.09 -25.38
C ALA A 285 -4.08 -11.44 -26.77
N ALA A 286 -4.36 -10.14 -26.85
CA ALA A 286 -4.35 -9.40 -28.11
C ALA A 286 -2.93 -9.25 -28.69
N HIS A 287 -1.92 -9.03 -27.85
CA HIS A 287 -0.54 -8.94 -28.31
C HIS A 287 0.00 -10.25 -28.87
N LYS A 288 -0.47 -11.39 -28.36
CA LYS A 288 -0.10 -12.68 -28.94
C LYS A 288 -0.75 -12.88 -30.31
N GLU A 289 -2.05 -12.61 -30.43
CA GLU A 289 -2.78 -12.74 -31.70
C GLU A 289 -2.11 -11.92 -32.82
N LEU A 290 -1.72 -10.67 -32.52
CA LEU A 290 -0.97 -9.82 -33.46
C LEU A 290 0.41 -10.39 -33.84
N ARG A 291 1.08 -11.08 -32.91
CA ARG A 291 2.39 -11.70 -33.16
C ARG A 291 2.25 -12.95 -34.02
N ASP A 292 1.29 -13.80 -33.69
CA ASP A 292 1.01 -15.05 -34.43
C ASP A 292 0.55 -14.72 -35.87
N ASP A 293 -0.27 -13.67 -36.04
CA ASP A 293 -0.67 -13.18 -37.36
C ASP A 293 0.54 -12.68 -38.14
N ASN A 294 1.44 -11.89 -37.52
CA ASN A 294 2.62 -11.36 -38.18
C ASN A 294 3.63 -12.44 -38.57
N ASP A 295 3.79 -13.48 -37.75
CA ASP A 295 4.63 -14.64 -38.06
C ASP A 295 4.05 -15.51 -39.19
N LEU A 296 2.75 -15.37 -39.51
CA LEU A 296 2.12 -16.03 -40.66
C LEU A 296 2.43 -15.33 -41.99
N PHE A 297 2.79 -14.04 -41.96
CA PHE A 297 3.06 -13.23 -43.15
C PHE A 297 4.55 -13.17 -43.55
N VAL A 298 5.46 -13.67 -42.71
CA VAL A 298 6.91 -13.74 -42.94
C VAL A 298 7.31 -15.13 -43.42
#